data_AF-A0AAU5LCR6-F1
#
_entry.id   AF-A0AAU5LCR6-F1
#
_cell.length_a   1.000
_cell.length_b   1.000
_cell.length_c   1.000
_cell.angle_alpha   90.00
_cell.angle_beta   90.00
_cell.angle_gamma   90.00
#
_symmetry.space_group_name_H-M   'P 1'
#
loop_
_entity.id
_entity.type
_entity.pdbx_description
1 polymer ?
#
loop_
_entity_poly.entity_id
_entity_poly.type
_entity_poly.pdbx_seq_one_letter_code
_entity_poly.pdbx_strand_id
1 'polypeptide(L)'
;MCEFAPALPGGIGVSLLKVYDTTAPDGLVGGTPHVHLACSEGYYVIAGSGAVQTLNPKGFTETPLRAGTVVWFDPGTIHRLVNGGGLQILTLMSNSGLPEAGDAVLTFPPEHLTDRETYLAASTLVGEGDDRTDSAMRRRDLALHGFLALRERYDAEGPSGLDDFYASAVAIVRPKIAEWRERWQNGAKRLADQTGAALDALEAGTAPHVQTAELHGIPAPTETGRHGMCGRLDVYDVQAKP
;
A
#
# COMPACT_ATOMS: atom_id res chain seq x y z
N MET A 1 27.57 -13.74 -12.77
CA MET A 1 26.98 -12.82 -11.78
C MET A 1 25.48 -13.01 -11.87
N CYS A 2 24.77 -13.25 -10.76
CA CYS A 2 23.32 -13.29 -10.81
C CYS A 2 22.82 -11.87 -11.11
N GLU A 3 22.24 -11.69 -12.28
CA GLU A 3 21.65 -10.43 -12.70
C GLU A 3 20.36 -10.24 -11.92
N PHE A 4 20.35 -9.30 -10.99
CA PHE A 4 19.16 -8.98 -10.21
C PHE A 4 18.26 -8.05 -11.01
N ALA A 5 16.94 -8.19 -10.86
CA ALA A 5 16.00 -7.29 -11.50
C ALA A 5 16.23 -5.83 -11.07
N PRO A 6 16.14 -4.85 -11.99
CA PRO A 6 16.17 -3.43 -11.68
C PRO A 6 15.13 -3.07 -10.61
N ALA A 7 15.42 -2.01 -9.84
CA ALA A 7 14.50 -1.49 -8.83
C ALA A 7 14.61 0.03 -8.78
N LEU A 8 13.52 0.70 -8.40
CA LEU A 8 13.54 2.13 -8.15
C LEU A 8 14.42 2.47 -6.93
N PRO A 9 14.86 3.74 -6.81
CA PRO A 9 15.66 4.19 -5.67
C PRO A 9 15.07 3.79 -4.32
N GLY A 10 15.90 3.26 -3.43
CA GLY A 10 15.47 2.77 -2.11
C GLY A 10 14.56 1.54 -2.13
N GLY A 11 14.30 0.95 -3.31
CA GLY A 11 13.45 -0.23 -3.46
C GLY A 11 11.97 0.09 -3.29
N ILE A 12 11.56 1.32 -3.62
CA ILE A 12 10.16 1.74 -3.55
C ILE A 12 9.36 1.25 -4.77
N GLY A 13 8.07 1.03 -4.58
CA GLY A 13 7.09 0.90 -5.65
C GLY A 13 6.37 2.23 -5.87
N VAL A 14 5.95 2.50 -7.10
CA VAL A 14 5.15 3.70 -7.42
C VAL A 14 3.92 3.33 -8.23
N SER A 15 2.82 4.04 -8.01
CA SER A 15 1.63 3.96 -8.86
C SER A 15 0.93 5.30 -8.93
N LEU A 16 0.35 5.60 -10.09
CA LEU A 16 -0.60 6.71 -10.17
C LEU A 16 -1.96 6.21 -9.68
N LEU A 17 -2.44 6.80 -8.60
CA LEU A 17 -3.72 6.47 -7.99
C LEU A 17 -4.75 7.55 -8.33
N LYS A 18 -5.86 7.12 -8.91
CA LYS A 18 -7.11 7.89 -8.98
C LYS A 18 -8.06 7.32 -7.93
N VAL A 19 -8.27 8.06 -6.84
CA VAL A 19 -9.12 7.59 -5.72
C VAL A 19 -10.52 7.34 -6.24
N TYR A 20 -11.18 6.28 -5.75
CA TYR A 20 -12.55 5.97 -6.16
C TYR A 20 -13.47 7.19 -6.03
N ASP A 21 -14.38 7.33 -6.98
CA ASP A 21 -15.32 8.44 -7.15
C ASP A 21 -16.78 8.03 -6.88
N THR A 22 -16.98 6.80 -6.39
CA THR A 22 -18.29 6.27 -6.00
C THR A 22 -18.56 6.50 -4.52
N THR A 23 -19.80 6.85 -4.19
CA THR A 23 -20.27 6.98 -2.81
C THR A 23 -20.24 5.63 -2.09
N ALA A 24 -19.75 5.63 -0.85
CA ALA A 24 -19.75 4.49 0.07
C ALA A 24 -20.95 4.56 1.03
N PRO A 25 -21.28 3.47 1.75
CA PRO A 25 -22.44 3.42 2.65
C PRO A 25 -22.52 4.52 3.73
N ASP A 26 -21.38 5.11 4.12
CA ASP A 26 -21.33 6.23 5.07
C ASP A 26 -21.60 7.61 4.44
N GLY A 27 -21.95 7.65 3.15
CA GLY A 27 -22.22 8.87 2.40
C GLY A 27 -20.97 9.59 1.88
N LEU A 28 -19.76 9.12 2.22
CA LEU A 28 -18.52 9.67 1.71
C LEU A 28 -18.08 8.97 0.42
N VAL A 29 -17.36 9.70 -0.42
CA VAL A 29 -16.76 9.14 -1.64
C VAL A 29 -15.31 8.75 -1.33
N GLY A 30 -14.89 7.52 -1.67
CA GLY A 30 -13.51 7.14 -1.39
C GLY A 30 -13.18 5.65 -1.45
N GLY A 31 -12.01 5.35 -0.89
CA GLY A 31 -11.35 4.05 -0.93
C GLY A 31 -11.77 3.07 0.16
N THR A 32 -11.15 1.89 0.10
CA THR A 32 -11.27 0.78 1.06
C THR A 32 -10.33 1.02 2.25
N PRO A 33 -10.83 1.08 3.49
CA PRO A 33 -9.95 1.18 4.66
C PRO A 33 -9.14 -0.10 4.90
N HIS A 34 -7.83 0.05 5.08
CA HIS A 34 -6.89 -1.08 5.23
C HIS A 34 -5.62 -0.68 5.98
N VAL A 35 -4.81 -1.67 6.35
CA VAL A 35 -3.52 -1.48 7.03
C VAL A 35 -2.42 -2.27 6.33
N HIS A 36 -1.27 -1.64 6.11
CA HIS A 36 -0.03 -2.33 5.73
C HIS A 36 0.72 -2.76 6.98
N LEU A 37 1.22 -4.00 7.04
CA LEU A 37 1.92 -4.52 8.22
C LEU A 37 3.44 -4.50 8.14
N ALA A 38 4.00 -4.31 6.95
CA ALA A 38 5.45 -4.29 6.74
C ALA A 38 5.93 -3.05 5.95
N CYS A 39 5.10 -2.51 5.07
CA CYS A 39 5.47 -1.35 4.26
C CYS A 39 4.89 -0.05 4.83
N SER A 40 5.71 0.99 4.89
CA SER A 40 5.22 2.37 4.91
C SER A 40 4.67 2.75 3.54
N GLU A 41 3.71 3.68 3.56
CA GLU A 41 3.08 4.24 2.38
C GLU A 41 3.15 5.77 2.44
N GLY A 42 3.46 6.36 1.30
CA GLY A 42 3.57 7.80 1.10
C GLY A 42 2.74 8.27 -0.07
N TYR A 43 2.27 9.50 0.01
CA TYR A 43 1.47 10.18 -1.01
C TYR A 43 2.16 11.46 -1.42
N TYR A 44 2.24 11.68 -2.73
CA TYR A 44 2.36 13.02 -3.31
C TYR A 44 1.07 13.31 -4.08
N VAL A 45 0.28 14.29 -3.64
CA VAL A 45 -0.98 14.63 -4.28
C VAL A 45 -0.69 15.44 -5.55
N ILE A 46 -1.10 14.92 -6.70
CA ILE A 46 -0.89 15.54 -8.01
C ILE A 46 -2.00 16.55 -8.30
N ALA A 47 -3.26 16.15 -8.10
CA ALA A 47 -4.43 16.96 -8.47
C ALA A 47 -5.63 16.63 -7.58
N GLY A 48 -6.64 17.51 -7.64
CA GLY A 48 -7.88 17.38 -6.88
C GLY A 48 -7.71 17.68 -5.38
N SER A 49 -8.71 17.26 -4.62
CA SER A 49 -8.77 17.46 -3.17
C SER A 49 -9.51 16.34 -2.46
N GLY A 50 -9.26 16.19 -1.17
CA GLY A 50 -9.93 15.23 -0.30
C GLY A 50 -9.28 15.14 1.06
N ALA A 51 -9.25 13.96 1.66
CA ALA A 51 -8.56 13.71 2.92
C ALA A 51 -8.02 12.28 2.99
N VAL A 52 -7.01 12.06 3.84
CA VAL A 52 -6.68 10.73 4.35
C VAL A 52 -7.18 10.63 5.79
N GLN A 53 -8.04 9.65 6.04
CA GLN A 53 -8.44 9.23 7.37
C GLN A 53 -7.44 8.18 7.84
N THR A 54 -6.92 8.31 9.06
CA THR A 54 -6.05 7.32 9.69
C THR A 54 -6.59 6.91 11.06
N LEU A 55 -6.32 5.67 11.46
CA LEU A 55 -6.60 5.13 12.78
C LEU A 55 -5.43 4.23 13.20
N ASN A 56 -4.90 4.46 14.38
CA ASN A 56 -3.82 3.67 14.98
C ASN A 56 -3.87 3.86 16.52
N PRO A 57 -2.93 3.31 17.32
CA PRO A 57 -2.92 3.48 18.78
C PRO A 57 -2.84 4.93 19.28
N LYS A 58 -2.61 5.92 18.41
CA LYS A 58 -2.64 7.36 18.72
C LYS A 58 -3.99 8.01 18.41
N GLY A 59 -4.94 7.26 17.86
CA GLY A 59 -6.30 7.67 17.58
C GLY A 59 -6.62 7.93 16.12
N PHE A 60 -7.87 8.36 15.92
CA PHE A 60 -8.37 8.75 14.60
C PHE A 60 -7.87 10.14 14.22
N THR A 61 -7.46 10.33 12.97
CA THR A 61 -7.12 11.66 12.42
C THR A 61 -7.61 11.74 10.98
N GLU A 62 -8.14 12.90 10.59
CA GLU A 62 -8.43 13.22 9.19
C GLU A 62 -7.51 14.35 8.72
N THR A 63 -6.66 14.04 7.75
CA THR A 63 -5.67 14.99 7.21
C THR A 63 -6.11 15.46 5.82
N PRO A 64 -6.36 16.77 5.61
CA PRO A 64 -6.72 17.31 4.30
C PRO A 64 -5.64 17.09 3.24
N LEU A 65 -6.07 16.73 2.04
CA LEU A 65 -5.23 16.52 0.87
C LEU A 65 -5.59 17.49 -0.25
N ARG A 66 -4.58 18.10 -0.86
CA ARG A 66 -4.68 18.97 -2.03
C ARG A 66 -3.39 18.87 -2.85
N ALA A 67 -3.40 19.29 -4.10
CA ALA A 67 -2.20 19.29 -4.94
C ALA A 67 -0.96 19.85 -4.22
N GLY A 68 0.15 19.11 -4.28
CA GLY A 68 1.41 19.40 -3.59
C GLY A 68 1.50 18.91 -2.14
N THR A 69 0.43 18.38 -1.55
CA THR A 69 0.49 17.74 -0.22
C THR A 69 1.35 16.48 -0.29
N VAL A 70 2.27 16.36 0.67
CA VAL A 70 3.04 15.14 0.94
C VAL A 70 2.70 14.63 2.33
N VAL A 71 2.30 13.37 2.42
CA VAL A 71 2.07 12.68 3.69
C VAL A 71 2.62 11.26 3.59
N TRP A 72 3.02 10.69 4.71
CA TRP A 72 3.41 9.28 4.80
C TRP A 72 3.03 8.75 6.17
N PHE A 73 2.88 7.44 6.26
CA PHE A 73 2.58 6.77 7.52
C PHE A 73 3.29 5.42 7.62
N ASP A 74 3.56 5.05 8.87
CA ASP A 74 4.26 3.82 9.21
C ASP A 74 3.34 2.60 9.08
N PRO A 75 3.92 1.39 8.89
CA PRO A 75 3.16 0.15 9.01
C PRO A 75 2.37 0.09 10.31
N GLY A 76 1.21 -0.54 10.26
CA GLY A 76 0.25 -0.58 11.37
C GLY A 76 -0.74 0.58 11.37
N THR A 77 -0.59 1.58 10.50
CA THR A 77 -1.60 2.65 10.36
C THR A 77 -2.75 2.19 9.47
N ILE A 78 -3.94 2.02 10.05
CA ILE A 78 -5.17 1.85 9.26
C ILE A 78 -5.43 3.18 8.56
N HIS A 79 -5.73 3.15 7.27
CA HIS A 79 -6.01 4.37 6.53
C HIS A 79 -7.09 4.19 5.46
N ARG A 80 -7.74 5.30 5.09
CA ARG A 80 -8.73 5.41 4.01
C ARG A 80 -8.59 6.77 3.33
N LEU A 81 -8.61 6.79 2.00
CA LEU A 81 -8.72 8.03 1.24
C LEU A 81 -10.18 8.41 1.02
N VAL A 82 -10.52 9.67 1.31
CA VAL A 82 -11.79 10.31 0.99
C VAL A 82 -11.55 11.25 -0.20
N ASN A 83 -12.32 11.08 -1.27
CA ASN A 83 -12.23 11.87 -2.48
C ASN A 83 -13.21 13.05 -2.41
N GLY A 84 -12.68 14.26 -2.23
CA GLY A 84 -13.45 15.50 -2.25
C GLY A 84 -13.64 16.07 -3.67
N GLY A 85 -13.09 15.42 -4.69
CA GLY A 85 -13.18 15.82 -6.09
C GLY A 85 -11.87 15.62 -6.84
N GLY A 86 -11.87 14.70 -7.81
CA GLY A 86 -10.76 14.50 -8.75
C GLY A 86 -9.42 14.15 -8.11
N LEU A 87 -9.41 13.52 -6.93
CA LEU A 87 -8.19 13.26 -6.15
C LEU A 87 -7.26 12.27 -6.87
N GLN A 88 -6.09 12.75 -7.26
CA GLN A 88 -5.03 11.98 -7.93
C GLN A 88 -3.73 12.06 -7.15
N ILE A 89 -3.08 10.92 -6.93
CA ILE A 89 -1.94 10.76 -6.03
C ILE A 89 -0.88 9.90 -6.70
N LEU A 90 0.40 10.29 -6.62
CA LEU A 90 1.50 9.35 -6.79
C LEU A 90 1.72 8.63 -5.47
N THR A 91 1.42 7.33 -5.42
CA THR A 91 1.68 6.51 -4.24
C THR A 91 3.13 6.06 -4.26
N LEU A 92 3.75 6.05 -3.08
CA LEU A 92 5.13 5.67 -2.83
C LEU A 92 5.12 4.56 -1.77
N MET A 93 5.38 3.33 -2.18
CA MET A 93 5.35 2.18 -1.28
C MET A 93 6.78 1.73 -0.97
N SER A 94 7.14 1.59 0.30
CA SER A 94 8.40 0.92 0.64
C SER A 94 8.36 -0.56 0.25
N ASN A 95 9.55 -1.16 0.05
CA ASN A 95 9.71 -2.59 -0.25
C ASN A 95 8.85 -3.08 -1.42
N SER A 96 8.98 -2.43 -2.58
CA SER A 96 8.29 -2.79 -3.83
C SER A 96 8.16 -4.31 -3.99
N GLY A 97 6.94 -4.77 -4.26
CA GLY A 97 6.62 -6.19 -4.37
C GLY A 97 6.05 -6.83 -3.10
N LEU A 98 6.18 -6.21 -1.92
CA LEU A 98 5.51 -6.68 -0.68
C LEU A 98 4.03 -6.28 -0.65
N PRO A 99 3.64 -5.04 -1.00
CA PRO A 99 2.22 -4.67 -1.13
C PRO A 99 1.44 -5.60 -2.04
N GLU A 100 2.02 -5.93 -3.19
CA GLU A 100 1.46 -6.86 -4.16
C GLU A 100 1.46 -8.31 -3.65
N ALA A 101 2.40 -8.67 -2.77
CA ALA A 101 2.45 -9.97 -2.10
C ALA A 101 1.52 -10.07 -0.87
N GLY A 102 0.67 -9.06 -0.65
CA GLY A 102 -0.42 -9.10 0.32
C GLY A 102 -0.03 -8.68 1.73
N ASP A 103 0.82 -7.65 1.87
CA ASP A 103 1.15 -7.06 3.17
C ASP A 103 0.03 -6.17 3.76
N ALA A 104 -1.00 -5.91 2.96
CA ALA A 104 -2.19 -5.18 3.34
C ALA A 104 -3.31 -6.11 3.86
N VAL A 105 -3.92 -5.71 4.97
CA VAL A 105 -5.12 -6.35 5.52
C VAL A 105 -6.27 -5.35 5.54
N LEU A 106 -7.41 -5.74 4.95
CA LEU A 106 -8.63 -4.94 4.93
C LEU A 106 -9.32 -4.99 6.30
N THR A 107 -9.95 -3.88 6.67
CA THR A 107 -10.64 -3.71 7.96
C THR A 107 -12.02 -4.39 7.98
N PHE A 108 -12.08 -5.67 7.61
CA PHE A 108 -13.33 -6.41 7.62
C PHE A 108 -13.86 -6.67 9.04
N PRO A 109 -15.17 -6.94 9.19
CA PRO A 109 -15.73 -7.49 10.43
C PRO A 109 -15.02 -8.78 10.89
N PRO A 110 -14.99 -9.08 12.21
CA PRO A 110 -14.24 -10.20 12.77
C PRO A 110 -14.51 -11.57 12.15
N GLU A 111 -15.75 -11.84 11.72
CA GLU A 111 -16.16 -13.08 11.07
C GLU A 111 -15.45 -13.35 9.73
N HIS A 112 -14.87 -12.31 9.11
CA HIS A 112 -14.06 -12.41 7.89
C HIS A 112 -12.55 -12.43 8.17
N LEU A 113 -12.15 -12.33 9.44
CA LEU A 113 -10.75 -12.23 9.89
C LEU A 113 -10.32 -13.43 10.75
N THR A 114 -11.07 -14.53 10.70
CA THR A 114 -10.82 -15.74 11.50
C THR A 114 -9.57 -16.49 11.07
N ASP A 115 -9.31 -16.52 9.77
CA ASP A 115 -8.21 -17.23 9.14
C ASP A 115 -7.96 -16.70 7.72
N ARG A 116 -6.87 -17.16 7.11
CA ARG A 116 -6.45 -16.68 5.78
C ARG A 116 -7.42 -17.08 4.67
N GLU A 117 -8.01 -18.27 4.70
CA GLU A 117 -8.90 -18.74 3.66
C GLU A 117 -10.20 -17.90 3.65
N THR A 118 -10.80 -17.74 4.83
CA THR A 118 -11.99 -16.90 5.03
C THR A 118 -11.72 -15.45 4.60
N TYR A 119 -10.57 -14.89 4.97
CA TYR A 119 -10.17 -13.55 4.55
C TYR A 119 -10.01 -13.42 3.03
N LEU A 120 -9.37 -14.40 2.39
CA LEU A 120 -9.16 -14.37 0.93
C LEU A 120 -10.48 -14.51 0.16
N ALA A 121 -11.42 -15.31 0.66
CA ALA A 121 -12.75 -15.43 0.06
C ALA A 121 -13.51 -14.09 0.05
N ALA A 122 -13.34 -13.25 1.09
CA ALA A 122 -13.97 -11.94 1.18
C ALA A 122 -13.20 -10.82 0.45
N SER A 123 -11.88 -10.94 0.30
CA SER A 123 -11.02 -9.87 -0.25
C SER A 123 -10.70 -10.00 -1.74
N THR A 124 -10.85 -11.19 -2.32
CA THR A 124 -10.50 -11.45 -3.72
C THR A 124 -11.53 -10.82 -4.67
N LEU A 125 -11.04 -10.07 -5.65
CA LEU A 125 -11.90 -9.49 -6.68
C LEU A 125 -12.31 -10.54 -7.71
N VAL A 126 -13.58 -10.47 -8.12
CA VAL A 126 -14.16 -11.36 -9.14
C VAL A 126 -14.33 -10.58 -10.44
N GLY A 127 -14.00 -11.20 -11.57
CA GLY A 127 -14.03 -10.60 -12.91
C GLY A 127 -12.66 -10.15 -13.41
N GLU A 128 -12.62 -9.55 -14.60
CA GLU A 128 -11.44 -8.94 -15.22
C GLU A 128 -11.75 -7.53 -15.69
N GLY A 129 -10.73 -6.66 -15.76
CA GLY A 129 -10.91 -5.26 -16.15
C GLY A 129 -12.04 -4.59 -15.38
N ASP A 130 -12.95 -3.92 -16.09
CA ASP A 130 -14.07 -3.19 -15.50
C ASP A 130 -15.14 -4.09 -14.85
N ASP A 131 -15.23 -5.37 -15.20
CA ASP A 131 -16.15 -6.33 -14.56
C ASP A 131 -15.82 -6.54 -13.07
N ARG A 132 -14.60 -6.15 -12.64
CA ARG A 132 -14.21 -6.15 -11.21
C ARG A 132 -14.87 -5.04 -10.40
N THR A 133 -15.53 -4.07 -11.02
CA THR A 133 -15.99 -2.86 -10.32
C THR A 133 -16.94 -3.19 -9.18
N ASP A 134 -17.96 -4.00 -9.44
CA ASP A 134 -18.95 -4.35 -8.41
C ASP A 134 -18.33 -5.15 -7.26
N SER A 135 -17.39 -6.06 -7.56
CA SER A 135 -16.70 -6.81 -6.50
C SER A 135 -15.77 -5.91 -5.68
N ALA A 136 -15.11 -4.94 -6.30
CA ALA A 136 -14.29 -3.95 -5.59
C ALA A 136 -15.12 -3.03 -4.70
N MET A 137 -16.32 -2.61 -5.15
CA MET A 137 -17.22 -1.80 -4.32
C MET A 137 -17.76 -2.60 -3.14
N ARG A 138 -18.19 -3.86 -3.33
CA ARG A 138 -18.61 -4.73 -2.22
C ARG A 138 -17.50 -4.94 -1.19
N ARG A 139 -16.27 -5.17 -1.66
CA ARG A 139 -15.09 -5.29 -0.80
C ARG A 139 -14.82 -4.01 -0.01
N ARG A 140 -14.91 -2.85 -0.68
CA ARG A 140 -14.76 -1.55 -0.05
C ARG A 140 -15.78 -1.36 1.07
N ASP A 141 -17.04 -1.60 0.77
CA ASP A 141 -18.16 -1.36 1.67
C ASP A 141 -18.09 -2.29 2.90
N LEU A 142 -17.67 -3.55 2.70
CA LEU A 142 -17.42 -4.49 3.80
C LEU A 142 -16.29 -4.01 4.72
N ALA A 143 -15.17 -3.54 4.17
CA ALA A 143 -14.08 -2.98 4.97
C ALA A 143 -14.51 -1.71 5.70
N LEU A 144 -15.34 -0.88 5.07
CA LEU A 144 -15.86 0.32 5.73
C LEU A 144 -16.70 -0.01 6.97
N HIS A 145 -17.54 -1.06 6.91
CA HIS A 145 -18.29 -1.50 8.08
C HIS A 145 -17.38 -1.86 9.26
N GLY A 146 -16.31 -2.63 9.02
CA GLY A 146 -15.37 -2.97 10.10
C GLY A 146 -14.53 -1.77 10.54
N PHE A 147 -14.13 -0.86 9.64
CA PHE A 147 -13.46 0.38 10.01
C PHE A 147 -14.28 1.26 10.96
N LEU A 148 -15.58 1.42 10.70
CA LEU A 148 -16.46 2.17 11.59
C LEU A 148 -16.58 1.50 12.96
N ALA A 149 -16.73 0.18 13.00
CA ALA A 149 -16.74 -0.58 14.25
C ALA A 149 -15.41 -0.45 15.03
N LEU A 150 -14.26 -0.41 14.34
CA LEU A 150 -12.96 -0.20 14.96
C LEU A 150 -12.83 1.21 15.56
N ARG A 151 -13.40 2.23 14.90
CA ARG A 151 -13.46 3.59 15.47
C ARG A 151 -14.31 3.63 16.74
N GLU A 152 -15.49 3.02 16.71
CA GLU A 152 -16.37 2.95 17.89
C GLU A 152 -15.70 2.22 19.06
N ARG A 153 -15.02 1.10 18.79
CA ARG A 153 -14.23 0.39 19.81
C ARG A 153 -13.10 1.24 20.35
N TYR A 154 -12.36 1.94 19.49
CA TYR A 154 -11.31 2.85 19.93
C TYR A 154 -11.86 3.96 20.82
N ASP A 155 -13.00 4.54 20.49
CA ASP A 155 -13.61 5.61 21.30
C ASP A 155 -14.07 5.10 22.68
N ALA A 156 -14.50 3.84 22.78
CA ALA A 156 -14.94 3.22 24.03
C ALA A 156 -13.79 2.67 24.89
N GLU A 157 -12.78 2.05 24.27
CA GLU A 157 -11.76 1.24 24.94
C GLU A 157 -10.36 1.86 24.84
N GLY A 158 -10.19 2.92 24.04
CA GLY A 158 -8.89 3.48 23.70
C GLY A 158 -8.09 2.55 22.77
N PRO A 159 -6.75 2.60 22.84
CA PRO A 159 -5.89 1.83 21.93
C PRO A 159 -6.15 0.32 21.92
N SER A 160 -6.57 -0.28 23.05
CA SER A 160 -6.82 -1.73 23.12
C SER A 160 -8.02 -2.19 22.29
N GLY A 161 -8.92 -1.28 21.91
CA GLY A 161 -10.05 -1.60 21.02
C GLY A 161 -9.62 -2.05 19.62
N LEU A 162 -8.34 -1.92 19.28
CA LEU A 162 -7.76 -2.37 18.01
C LEU A 162 -7.00 -3.71 18.12
N ASP A 163 -6.77 -4.22 19.33
CA ASP A 163 -5.86 -5.35 19.58
C ASP A 163 -6.31 -6.62 18.85
N ASP A 164 -7.60 -6.96 18.93
CA ASP A 164 -8.16 -8.14 18.25
C ASP A 164 -7.97 -8.07 16.73
N PHE A 165 -8.18 -6.88 16.14
CA PHE A 165 -7.99 -6.69 14.71
C PHE A 165 -6.52 -6.87 14.31
N TYR A 166 -5.59 -6.27 15.04
CA TYR A 166 -4.17 -6.44 14.75
C TYR A 166 -3.71 -7.89 14.96
N ALA A 167 -4.22 -8.58 15.98
CA ALA A 167 -3.93 -10.00 16.20
C ALA A 167 -4.40 -10.86 15.02
N SER A 168 -5.63 -10.65 14.52
CA SER A 168 -6.13 -11.31 13.32
C SER A 168 -5.31 -10.95 12.07
N ALA A 169 -4.99 -9.68 11.87
CA ALA A 169 -4.20 -9.23 10.72
C ALA A 169 -2.81 -9.90 10.69
N VAL A 170 -2.14 -9.98 11.84
CA VAL A 170 -0.87 -10.70 12.00
C VAL A 170 -1.03 -12.19 11.68
N ALA A 171 -2.10 -12.84 12.16
CA ALA A 171 -2.37 -14.24 11.88
C ALA A 171 -2.56 -14.51 10.37
N ILE A 172 -3.29 -13.63 9.67
CA ILE A 172 -3.57 -13.72 8.22
C ILE A 172 -2.28 -13.64 7.39
N VAL A 173 -1.35 -12.76 7.77
CA VAL A 173 -0.10 -12.54 7.01
C VAL A 173 1.04 -13.47 7.42
N ARG A 174 0.99 -14.09 8.60
CA ARG A 174 2.08 -14.94 9.11
C ARG A 174 2.61 -15.99 8.12
N PRO A 175 1.78 -16.69 7.30
CA PRO A 175 2.29 -17.64 6.32
C PRO A 175 3.14 -17.02 5.20
N LYS A 176 3.08 -15.68 5.01
CA LYS A 176 3.77 -14.94 3.94
C LYS A 176 5.15 -14.41 4.33
N ILE A 177 5.51 -14.46 5.61
CA ILE A 177 6.73 -13.81 6.12
C ILE A 177 8.02 -14.33 5.48
N ALA A 178 8.10 -15.63 5.16
CA ALA A 178 9.27 -16.20 4.49
C ALA A 178 9.45 -15.60 3.08
N GLU A 179 8.37 -15.55 2.30
CA GLU A 179 8.33 -14.94 0.97
C GLU A 179 8.70 -13.44 1.03
N TRP A 180 8.12 -12.70 1.98
CA TRP A 180 8.41 -11.28 2.14
C TRP A 180 9.87 -11.01 2.50
N ARG A 181 10.48 -11.88 3.33
CA ARG A 181 11.88 -11.76 3.71
C ARG A 181 12.79 -11.91 2.50
N GLU A 182 12.51 -12.89 1.65
CA GLU A 182 13.25 -13.09 0.38
C GLU A 182 13.09 -11.88 -0.53
N ARG A 183 11.86 -11.39 -0.74
CA ARG A 183 11.58 -10.20 -1.55
C ARG A 183 12.31 -8.96 -1.04
N TRP A 184 12.29 -8.71 0.27
CA TRP A 184 13.00 -7.59 0.89
C TRP A 184 14.53 -7.71 0.75
N GLN A 185 15.08 -8.91 0.99
CA GLN A 185 16.51 -9.19 0.82
C GLN A 185 16.96 -8.92 -0.62
N ASN A 186 16.16 -9.40 -1.59
CA ASN A 186 16.37 -9.20 -3.02
C ASN A 186 15.81 -7.86 -3.53
N GLY A 187 15.49 -6.92 -2.65
CA GLY A 187 14.90 -5.63 -3.01
C GLY A 187 15.58 -4.51 -2.25
N ALA A 188 14.82 -3.85 -1.38
CA ALA A 188 15.28 -2.71 -0.60
C ALA A 188 16.59 -2.98 0.18
N LYS A 189 16.76 -4.18 0.77
CA LYS A 189 17.98 -4.50 1.51
C LYS A 189 19.21 -4.52 0.59
N ARG A 190 19.13 -5.20 -0.55
CA ARG A 190 20.23 -5.25 -1.52
C ARG A 190 20.65 -3.84 -1.95
N LEU A 191 19.69 -2.95 -2.22
CA LEU A 191 19.99 -1.57 -2.62
C LEU A 191 20.66 -0.76 -1.50
N ALA A 192 20.23 -0.97 -0.25
CA ALA A 192 20.89 -0.37 0.90
C ALA A 192 22.33 -0.88 1.06
N ASP A 193 22.55 -2.19 0.91
CA ASP A 193 23.89 -2.80 0.96
C ASP A 193 24.79 -2.27 -0.19
N GLN A 194 24.24 -2.11 -1.40
CA GLN A 194 24.95 -1.52 -2.55
C GLN A 194 25.36 -0.07 -2.28
N THR A 195 24.50 0.70 -1.62
CA THR A 195 24.82 2.06 -1.19
C THR A 195 25.96 2.05 -0.17
N GLY A 196 25.93 1.15 0.81
CA GLY A 196 27.03 0.95 1.76
C GLY A 196 28.36 0.65 1.06
N ALA A 197 28.37 -0.32 0.14
CA ALA A 197 29.56 -0.65 -0.63
C ALA A 197 30.08 0.51 -1.49
N ALA A 198 29.18 1.35 -2.04
CA ALA A 198 29.57 2.55 -2.76
C ALA A 198 30.24 3.58 -1.84
N LEU A 199 29.72 3.78 -0.63
CA LEU A 199 30.32 4.67 0.37
C LEU A 199 31.72 4.19 0.79
N ASP A 200 31.88 2.90 1.08
CA ASP A 200 33.18 2.30 1.44
C ASP A 200 34.22 2.49 0.32
N ALA A 201 33.82 2.29 -0.94
CA ALA A 201 34.70 2.48 -2.08
C ALA A 201 35.13 3.94 -2.25
N LEU A 202 34.19 4.88 -2.08
CA LEU A 202 34.46 6.32 -2.14
C LEU A 202 35.39 6.78 -1.02
N GLU A 203 35.24 6.25 0.20
CA GLU A 203 36.17 6.48 1.31
C GLU A 203 37.58 6.00 0.98
N ALA A 204 37.72 4.86 0.29
CA ALA A 204 38.99 4.33 -0.20
C ALA A 204 39.56 5.08 -1.43
N GLY A 205 38.89 6.13 -1.93
CA GLY A 205 39.33 6.90 -3.11
C GLY A 205 39.09 6.18 -4.45
N THR A 206 38.15 5.24 -4.49
CA THR A 206 37.77 4.49 -5.70
C THR A 206 36.28 4.62 -6.00
N ALA A 207 35.83 4.24 -7.21
CA ALA A 207 34.41 4.29 -7.57
C ALA A 207 34.06 3.23 -8.64
N PRO A 208 34.15 1.92 -8.31
CA PRO A 208 33.92 0.85 -9.29
C PRO A 208 32.50 0.89 -9.90
N HIS A 209 31.51 1.35 -9.13
CA HIS A 209 30.12 1.48 -9.58
C HIS A 209 29.92 2.45 -10.75
N VAL A 210 30.86 3.39 -10.98
CA VAL A 210 30.81 4.32 -12.13
C VAL A 210 30.92 3.57 -13.46
N GLN A 211 31.64 2.45 -13.49
CA GLN A 211 31.81 1.64 -14.71
C GLN A 211 30.54 0.89 -15.12
N THR A 212 29.58 0.74 -14.20
CA THR A 212 28.34 -0.01 -14.40
C THR A 212 27.10 0.86 -14.25
N ALA A 213 27.26 2.19 -14.13
CA ALA A 213 26.13 3.10 -13.97
C ALA A 213 25.30 3.18 -15.27
N GLU A 214 23.98 3.09 -15.16
CA GLU A 214 23.07 3.01 -16.30
C GLU A 214 21.77 3.79 -16.04
N LEU A 215 21.16 4.31 -17.12
CA LEU A 215 19.82 4.87 -17.10
C LEU A 215 18.79 3.75 -17.25
N HIS A 216 17.91 3.59 -16.27
CA HIS A 216 16.74 2.71 -16.36
C HIS A 216 15.47 3.54 -16.56
N GLY A 217 14.54 3.05 -17.38
CA GLY A 217 13.31 3.77 -17.70
C GLY A 217 12.12 2.84 -17.95
N ILE A 218 10.96 3.23 -17.43
CA ILE A 218 9.65 2.63 -17.73
C ILE A 218 8.85 3.71 -18.47
N PRO A 219 8.59 3.54 -19.79
CA PRO A 219 8.05 4.63 -20.61
C PRO A 219 6.57 4.93 -20.30
N ALA A 220 5.82 3.95 -19.81
CA ALA A 220 4.39 4.04 -19.51
C ALA A 220 4.00 3.00 -18.44
N PRO A 221 2.84 3.16 -17.76
CA PRO A 221 2.32 2.13 -16.86
C PRO A 221 2.21 0.76 -17.55
N THR A 222 2.57 -0.29 -16.84
CA THR A 222 2.44 -1.68 -17.30
C THR A 222 0.98 -2.17 -17.27
N GLU A 223 0.16 -1.59 -16.39
CA GLU A 223 -1.28 -1.79 -16.34
C GLU A 223 -1.93 -0.44 -16.00
N THR A 224 -3.04 -0.10 -16.68
CA THR A 224 -3.77 1.16 -16.47
C THR A 224 -5.14 0.85 -15.88
N GLY A 225 -5.54 1.61 -14.86
CA GLY A 225 -6.88 1.50 -14.28
C GLY A 225 -7.14 0.21 -13.48
N ARG A 226 -6.12 -0.40 -12.87
CA ARG A 226 -6.30 -1.60 -12.02
C ARG A 226 -7.08 -1.26 -10.75
N HIS A 227 -8.05 -2.09 -10.37
CA HIS A 227 -8.81 -1.94 -9.13
C HIS A 227 -7.94 -2.19 -7.88
N GLY A 228 -7.47 -1.10 -7.27
CA GLY A 228 -6.77 -1.10 -5.99
C GLY A 228 -7.72 -1.03 -4.79
N MET A 229 -7.13 -0.85 -3.60
CA MET A 229 -7.88 -0.65 -2.35
C MET A 229 -8.40 0.80 -2.27
N CYS A 230 -7.53 1.78 -2.50
CA CYS A 230 -7.89 3.19 -2.47
C CYS A 230 -8.61 3.71 -3.73
N GLY A 231 -8.42 3.07 -4.88
CA GLY A 231 -8.88 3.58 -6.16
C GLY A 231 -8.36 2.79 -7.35
N ARG A 232 -8.42 3.41 -8.52
CA ARG A 232 -7.85 2.89 -9.77
C ARG A 232 -6.35 3.22 -9.85
N LEU A 233 -5.53 2.23 -10.17
CA LEU A 233 -4.08 2.33 -10.21
C LEU A 233 -3.56 2.20 -11.63
N ASP A 234 -2.69 3.14 -12.04
CA ASP A 234 -1.77 2.90 -13.13
C ASP A 234 -0.45 2.41 -12.50
N VAL A 235 -0.12 1.15 -12.78
CA VAL A 235 0.94 0.38 -12.12
C VAL A 235 2.22 0.44 -12.95
N TYR A 236 3.36 0.58 -12.30
CA TYR A 236 4.68 0.57 -12.92
C TYR A 236 5.49 -0.62 -12.37
N ASP A 237 5.44 -1.75 -13.06
CA ASP A 237 6.21 -2.92 -12.68
C ASP A 237 7.67 -2.82 -13.19
N VAL A 238 8.61 -2.71 -12.26
CA VAL A 238 10.06 -2.66 -12.52
C VAL A 238 10.66 -4.01 -12.91
N GLN A 239 9.92 -5.11 -12.72
CA GLN A 239 10.33 -6.46 -13.06
C GLN A 239 9.69 -6.95 -14.37
N ALA A 240 8.72 -6.22 -14.91
CA ALA A 240 8.13 -6.53 -16.21
C ALA A 240 9.21 -6.41 -17.28
N LYS A 241 9.45 -7.52 -18.00
CA LYS A 241 10.28 -7.48 -19.20
C LYS A 241 9.53 -6.70 -20.28
N PRO A 242 10.22 -5.85 -21.06
CA PRO A 242 9.61 -5.18 -22.21
C PRO A 242 9.07 -6.17 -23.24
#